data_AF-A0A2H9RBN6-F1
#
_entry.id   AF-A0A2H9RBN6-F1
#
_cell.length_a   1.000
_cell.length_b   1.000
_cell.length_c   1.000
_cell.angle_alpha   90.00
_cell.angle_beta   90.00
_cell.angle_gamma   90.00
#
_symmetry.space_group_name_H-M   'P 1'
#
loop_
_entity.id
_entity.type
_entity.pdbx_description
1 polymer ?
#
loop_
_entity_poly.entity_id
_entity_poly.type
_entity_poly.pdbx_seq_one_letter_code
_entity_poly.pdbx_strand_id
1 'polypeptide(L)' 'MNSKVLFLVILGFALAGFLFSSSYADVVSPKKQISFGIDLEDISCKEGFMRVYLLEHETPSCIKISSVKKLVQK' A
#
# COMPACT_ATOMS: atom_id res chain seq x y z
N MET A 1 22.81 27.32 28.64
CA MET A 1 22.58 26.75 27.28
C MET A 1 22.31 27.91 26.34
N ASN A 2 23.13 28.11 25.31
CA ASN A 2 23.04 29.32 24.46
C ASN A 2 21.75 29.32 23.64
N SER A 3 21.05 30.44 23.58
CA SER A 3 19.79 30.61 22.83
C SER A 3 19.88 30.13 21.37
N LYS A 4 21.04 30.34 20.73
CA LYS A 4 21.33 29.87 19.37
C LYS A 4 21.34 28.33 19.23
N VAL A 5 21.79 27.62 20.27
CA VAL A 5 21.85 26.15 20.29
C VAL A 5 20.44 25.58 20.47
N LEU A 6 19.62 26.19 21.32
CA LEU A 6 18.22 25.80 21.50
C LEU A 6 17.44 25.92 20.19
N PHE A 7 17.67 27.00 19.44
CA PHE A 7 17.00 27.23 18.15
C PHE A 7 17.38 26.17 17.09
N LEU A 8 18.66 25.78 17.03
CA LEU A 8 19.12 24.73 16.11
C LEU A 8 18.53 23.35 16.45
N VAL A 9 18.38 23.03 17.73
CA VAL A 9 17.78 21.76 18.17
C VAL A 9 16.29 21.71 17.80
N ILE A 10 15.55 22.80 18.03
CA ILE A 10 14.11 22.87 17.69
C ILE A 10 13.91 22.81 16.16
N LEU A 11 14.72 23.54 15.39
CA LEU A 11 14.65 23.53 13.93
C LEU A 11 14.98 22.14 13.34
N GLY A 12 15.98 21.45 13.91
CA GLY A 12 16.32 20.08 13.51
C GLY A 12 15.19 19.08 13.78
N PHE A 13 14.51 19.21 14.93
CA PHE A 13 13.38 18.34 15.28
C PHE A 13 12.15 18.61 14.39
N ALA A 14 11.90 19.87 14.03
CA ALA A 14 10.80 20.23 13.14
C ALA A 14 10.99 19.70 11.70
N LEU A 15 12.21 19.73 11.16
CA LEU A 15 12.51 19.19 9.84
C LEU A 15 12.35 17.66 9.78
N ALA A 16 12.72 16.95 10.85
CA ALA A 16 12.60 15.49 10.89
C ALA A 16 11.14 15.03 10.83
N GLY A 17 10.20 15.77 11.43
CA GLY A 17 8.77 15.44 11.44
C GLY A 17 8.10 15.49 10.06
N PHE A 18 8.61 16.31 9.12
CA PHE A 18 8.01 16.47 7.79
C PHE A 18 8.32 15.30 6.83
N LEU A 19 9.40 14.55 7.07
CA LEU A 19 9.85 13.49 6.16
C LEU A 19 9.04 12.19 6.24
N PHE A 20 8.15 12.05 7.24
CA PHE A 20 7.38 10.82 7.46
C PHE A 20 5.93 10.90 6.94
N SER A 21 5.62 11.85 6.06
CA SER A 21 4.33 11.88 5.39
C SER A 21 4.21 10.71 4.41
N SER A 22 3.65 9.57 4.85
CA SER A 22 3.35 8.44 3.97
C SER A 22 2.28 8.87 2.96
N SER A 23 2.71 9.14 1.72
CA SER A 23 1.78 9.32 0.62
C SER A 23 1.21 7.94 0.26
N TYR A 24 -0.03 7.67 0.66
CA TYR A 24 -0.78 6.52 0.16
C TYR A 24 -1.22 6.84 -1.27
N ALA A 25 -0.39 6.49 -2.25
CA ALA A 25 -0.80 6.52 -3.65
C ALA A 25 -1.97 5.54 -3.83
N ASP A 26 -3.01 5.97 -4.54
CA ASP A 26 -4.19 5.13 -4.75
C ASP A 26 -3.80 3.89 -5.57
N VAL A 27 -4.03 2.70 -5.01
CA VAL A 27 -3.60 1.43 -5.64
C VAL A 27 -4.38 1.24 -6.94
N VAL A 28 -3.66 1.21 -8.06
CA VAL A 28 -4.23 0.98 -9.40
C VAL A 28 -4.77 -0.46 -9.54
N SER A 29 -5.68 -0.69 -10.48
CA SER A 29 -6.28 -2.02 -10.65
C SER A 29 -5.24 -3.09 -11.04
N PRO A 30 -5.43 -4.37 -10.66
CA PRO A 30 -4.51 -5.47 -11.00
C PRO A 30 -4.17 -5.53 -12.49
N LYS A 31 -5.18 -5.38 -13.36
CA LYS A 31 -4.99 -5.35 -14.81
C LYS A 31 -4.00 -4.26 -15.24
N LYS A 32 -4.05 -3.09 -14.59
CA LYS A 32 -3.16 -1.97 -14.88
C LYS A 32 -1.76 -2.20 -14.32
N GLN A 33 -1.65 -2.84 -13.15
CA GLN A 33 -0.35 -3.25 -12.59
C GLN A 33 0.37 -4.24 -13.50
N ILE A 34 -0.34 -5.25 -14.01
CA ILE A 34 0.19 -6.20 -15.01
C ILE A 34 0.64 -5.45 -16.27
N SER A 35 -0.15 -4.49 -16.75
CA SER A 35 0.25 -3.69 -17.92
C SER A 35 1.49 -2.80 -17.68
N PHE A 36 1.82 -2.53 -16.41
CA PHE A 36 3.05 -1.86 -16.02
C PHE A 36 4.23 -2.81 -15.81
N GLY A 37 4.04 -4.11 -16.04
CA GLY A 37 5.08 -5.12 -15.88
C GLY A 37 5.31 -5.55 -14.42
N ILE A 38 4.35 -5.30 -13.53
CA ILE A 38 4.40 -5.80 -12.15
C ILE A 38 4.11 -7.30 -12.16
N ASP A 39 4.97 -8.07 -11.50
CA ASP A 39 4.83 -9.52 -11.38
C ASP A 39 3.55 -9.91 -10.65
N LEU A 40 2.99 -11.08 -11.00
CA LEU A 40 1.72 -11.55 -10.46
C LEU A 40 1.76 -11.75 -8.93
N GLU A 41 2.95 -11.99 -8.39
CA GLU A 41 3.22 -12.15 -6.95
C GLU A 41 3.35 -10.82 -6.21
N ASP A 42 3.60 -9.72 -6.92
CA ASP A 42 3.79 -8.38 -6.37
C ASP A 42 2.55 -7.49 -6.50
N ILE A 43 1.49 -7.99 -7.15
CA ILE A 43 0.24 -7.24 -7.27
C ILE A 43 -0.34 -6.91 -5.90
N SER A 44 -0.53 -5.62 -5.67
CA SER A 44 -1.10 -5.08 -4.45
C SER A 44 -2.60 -4.80 -4.62
N CYS A 45 -3.39 -5.10 -3.59
CA CYS A 45 -4.81 -4.76 -3.54
C CYS A 45 -5.06 -3.55 -2.64
N LYS A 46 -6.10 -2.78 -2.94
CA LYS A 46 -6.60 -1.75 -2.03
C LYS A 46 -6.97 -2.36 -0.68
N GLU A 47 -6.90 -1.54 0.37
CA GLU A 47 -7.35 -1.94 1.70
C GLU A 47 -8.79 -2.50 1.68
N GLY A 48 -9.02 -3.59 2.40
CA GLY A 48 -10.31 -4.31 2.42
C GLY A 48 -10.54 -5.29 1.25
N PHE A 49 -9.57 -5.40 0.34
CA PHE A 49 -9.56 -6.39 -0.75
C PHE A 49 -8.42 -7.39 -0.55
N MET A 50 -8.64 -8.62 -1.02
CA MET A 50 -7.68 -9.71 -0.97
C MET A 50 -7.34 -10.16 -2.39
N ARG A 51 -6.05 -10.41 -2.65
CA ARG A 51 -5.57 -11.00 -3.89
C ARG A 51 -5.97 -12.47 -3.94
N VAL A 52 -6.62 -12.88 -5.01
CA VAL A 52 -7.01 -14.27 -5.28
C VAL A 52 -6.58 -14.65 -6.69
N TYR A 53 -6.34 -15.94 -6.90
CA TYR A 53 -6.02 -16.49 -8.22
C TYR A 53 -7.18 -17.37 -8.67
N LEU A 54 -7.64 -17.16 -9.91
CA LEU A 54 -8.52 -18.11 -10.58
C LEU A 54 -7.67 -19.27 -11.09
N LEU A 55 -8.00 -20.49 -10.67
CA LEU A 55 -7.25 -21.70 -11.03
C LEU A 55 -7.18 -21.95 -12.55
N GLU A 56 -8.18 -21.47 -13.31
CA GLU A 56 -8.26 -21.69 -14.76
C GLU A 56 -7.33 -20.80 -15.58
N HIS A 57 -6.96 -19.62 -15.07
CA HIS A 57 -6.28 -18.58 -15.86
C HIS A 57 -5.08 -17.95 -15.16
N GLU A 58 -4.75 -18.42 -13.94
CA GLU A 58 -3.66 -17.93 -13.08
C GLU A 58 -3.61 -16.40 -12.91
N THR A 59 -4.71 -15.71 -13.20
CA THR A 59 -4.74 -14.25 -13.26
C THR A 59 -5.15 -13.70 -11.89
N PRO A 60 -4.30 -12.89 -11.23
CA PRO A 60 -4.61 -12.31 -9.94
C PRO A 60 -5.76 -11.29 -10.03
N SER A 61 -6.70 -11.39 -9.11
CA SER A 61 -7.83 -10.47 -8.95
C SER A 61 -7.95 -10.00 -7.51
N CYS A 62 -8.42 -8.77 -7.30
CA CYS A 62 -8.70 -8.22 -5.97
C CYS A 62 -10.19 -8.33 -5.66
N ILE A 63 -10.56 -9.13 -4.66
CA ILE A 63 -11.95 -9.34 -4.25
C ILE A 63 -12.14 -8.84 -2.82
N LYS A 64 -13.32 -8.30 -2.49
CA LYS A 64 -13.66 -7.90 -1.12
C LYS A 64 -13.51 -9.07 -0.16
N ILE A 65 -12.89 -8.85 0.98
CA ILE A 65 -12.71 -9.89 2.02
C ILE A 65 -14.05 -10.53 2.43
N SER A 66 -15.13 -9.74 2.47
CA SER A 66 -16.48 -10.26 2.78
C SER A 66 -17.02 -11.25 1.74
N SER A 67 -16.64 -11.10 0.47
CA SER A 67 -16.99 -12.05 -0.58
C SER A 67 -16.12 -13.30 -0.50
N VAL A 68 -14.83 -13.16 -0.18
CA VAL A 68 -13.92 -14.32 0.01
C VAL A 68 -14.42 -15.21 1.15
N LYS A 69 -14.87 -14.64 2.27
CA LYS A 69 -15.46 -15.40 3.38
C LYS A 69 -16.61 -16.31 2.93
N LYS A 70 -17.43 -15.86 1.97
CA LYS A 70 -18.54 -16.66 1.42
C LYS A 70 -18.08 -17.80 0.52
N LEU A 71 -16.93 -17.65 -0.12
CA LEU A 71 -16.34 -18.67 -1.01
C LEU A 71 -15.66 -19.79 -0.22
N VAL A 72 -15.04 -19.47 0.93
CA VAL A 72 -14.31 -20.43 1.76
C VAL A 72 -15.22 -21.23 2.69
N GLN A 73 -16.36 -20.68 3.11
CA GLN A 73 -17.30 -21.34 4.04
C GLN A 73 -18.27 -22.33 3.36
N LYS A 74 -18.06 -22.65 2.08
CA LYS A 74 -18.91 -23.57 1.33
C LYS A 74 -18.20 -24.92 1.19
#